data_AF-C3Z428-F1
#
_entry.id   AF-C3Z428-F1
#
_cell.length_a   1.000
_cell.length_b   1.000
_cell.length_c   1.000
_cell.angle_alpha   90.00
_cell.angle_beta   90.00
_cell.angle_gamma   90.00
#
_symmetry.space_group_name_H-M   'P 1'
#
loop_
_entity.id
_entity.type
_entity.pdbx_description
1 polymer ?
#
loop_
_entity_poly.entity_id
_entity_poly.type
_entity_poly.pdbx_seq_one_letter_code
_entity_poly.pdbx_strand_id
1 'polypeptide(L)'
;MVWKWMDAIFEQQDDYKMPRTNDMSDTQIIDKLAKVAESIGVSSKNFTSQVNNQEHMVYEDARVAWKYGCIRGVAGTPWYLLNGVPVNASPNWTVAQWKQIIDSLLKQQGVFVKETINDSSTCPNHEKKCDYLPGKFECCTKGESCIPNVGCRC
;
A
#
# COMPACT_ATOMS: atom_id res chain seq x y z
N MET A 1 11.37 15.86 -2.64
CA MET A 1 12.37 16.12 -1.59
C MET A 1 12.72 14.85 -0.82
N VAL A 2 11.73 14.13 -0.26
CA VAL A 2 11.97 12.87 0.50
C VAL A 2 12.80 11.83 -0.26
N TRP A 3 12.50 11.55 -1.53
CA TRP A 3 13.27 10.55 -2.30
C TRP A 3 14.74 10.94 -2.48
N LYS A 4 15.05 12.22 -2.74
CA LYS A 4 16.43 12.71 -2.83
C LYS A 4 17.20 12.53 -1.51
N TRP A 5 16.52 12.74 -0.38
CA TRP A 5 17.09 12.47 0.94
C TRP A 5 17.38 10.99 1.13
N MET A 6 16.43 10.12 0.78
CA MET A 6 16.62 8.67 0.87
C MET A 6 17.82 8.23 0.03
N ASP A 7 17.89 8.63 -1.23
CA ASP A 7 19.02 8.28 -2.11
C ASP A 7 20.35 8.75 -1.49
N ALA A 8 20.44 10.02 -1.08
CA ALA A 8 21.67 10.61 -0.55
C ALA A 8 22.13 9.98 0.79
N ILE A 9 21.21 9.61 1.68
CA ILE A 9 21.58 9.00 2.97
C ILE A 9 21.90 7.51 2.82
N PHE A 10 21.22 6.79 1.92
CA PHE A 10 21.53 5.38 1.66
C PHE A 10 22.87 5.21 0.94
N GLU A 11 23.24 6.13 0.05
CA GLU A 11 24.59 6.17 -0.54
C GLU A 11 25.70 6.31 0.52
N GLN A 12 25.38 6.95 1.65
CA GLN A 12 26.31 7.17 2.76
C GLN A 12 26.07 6.23 3.94
N GLN A 13 25.23 5.19 3.81
CA GLN A 13 24.78 4.40 4.95
C GLN A 13 25.94 3.76 5.74
N ASP A 14 26.98 3.30 5.07
CA ASP A 14 28.14 2.66 5.70
C ASP A 14 28.88 3.58 6.67
N ASP A 15 28.78 4.88 6.45
CA ASP A 15 29.38 5.93 7.27
C ASP A 15 28.69 6.14 8.62
N TYR A 16 27.50 5.55 8.79
CA TYR A 16 26.69 5.58 10.00
C TYR A 16 26.64 4.22 10.71
N LYS A 17 27.35 3.21 10.18
CA LYS A 17 27.45 1.90 10.82
C LYS A 17 28.56 1.93 11.88
N MET A 18 28.36 1.12 12.91
CA MET A 18 29.44 0.78 13.85
C MET A 18 30.63 0.19 13.07
N PRO A 19 31.88 0.58 13.41
CA PRO A 19 32.28 1.40 14.56
C PRO A 19 32.32 2.92 14.30
N ARG A 20 31.98 3.39 13.09
CA ARG A 20 32.25 4.77 12.65
C ARG A 20 31.54 5.86 13.47
N THR A 21 30.49 5.48 14.19
CA THR A 21 29.68 6.39 15.02
C THR A 21 29.79 6.12 16.52
N ASN A 22 30.63 5.16 16.96
CA ASN A 22 30.64 4.71 18.35
C ASN A 22 31.06 5.81 19.35
N ASP A 23 32.02 6.64 18.93
CA ASP A 23 32.59 7.71 19.76
C ASP A 23 31.99 9.09 19.45
N MET A 24 30.88 9.13 18.70
CA MET A 24 30.20 10.37 18.32
C MET A 24 29.06 10.68 19.29
N SER A 25 28.92 11.94 19.68
CA SER A 25 27.71 12.43 20.36
C SER A 25 26.54 12.58 19.40
N ASP A 26 25.33 12.61 19.94
CA ASP A 26 24.10 12.84 19.16
C ASP A 26 24.19 14.11 18.32
N THR A 27 24.71 15.21 18.86
CA THR A 27 24.91 16.46 18.12
C THR A 27 25.86 16.28 16.93
N GLN A 28 26.95 15.53 17.10
CA GLN A 28 27.89 15.26 16.00
C GLN A 28 27.25 14.38 14.91
N ILE A 29 26.38 13.44 15.29
CA ILE A 29 25.63 12.61 14.35
C ILE A 29 24.59 13.47 13.60
N ILE A 30 23.85 14.33 14.30
CA ILE A 30 22.87 15.24 13.70
C ILE A 30 23.55 16.22 12.73
N ASP A 31 24.70 16.78 13.10
CA ASP A 31 25.47 17.65 12.21
C ASP A 31 25.98 16.90 10.98
N LYS A 32 26.37 15.62 11.13
CA LYS A 32 26.74 14.75 10.00
C LYS A 32 25.53 14.55 9.06
N LEU A 33 24.35 14.27 9.60
CA LEU A 33 23.09 14.15 8.83
C LEU A 33 22.71 15.48 8.16
N ALA A 34 22.88 16.61 8.83
CA ALA A 34 22.58 17.94 8.30
C ALA A 34 23.42 18.25 7.05
N LYS A 35 24.71 17.85 7.04
CA LYS A 35 25.59 17.97 5.86
C LYS A 35 25.08 17.16 4.66
N VAL A 36 24.51 15.98 4.89
CA VAL A 36 23.84 15.19 3.83
C VAL A 36 22.59 15.92 3.33
N ALA A 37 21.86 16.58 4.22
CA ALA A 37 20.67 17.33 3.85
C ALA A 37 21.05 18.56 2.99
N GLU A 38 22.17 19.21 3.32
CA GLU A 38 22.69 20.36 2.59
C GLU A 38 23.13 20.03 1.17
N SER A 39 23.71 18.84 0.95
CA SER A 39 24.10 18.40 -0.39
C SER A 39 22.91 18.26 -1.36
N ILE A 40 21.70 18.08 -0.83
CA ILE A 40 20.45 18.01 -1.61
C ILE A 40 19.60 19.29 -1.55
N GLY A 41 20.15 20.38 -1.00
CA GLY A 41 19.50 21.70 -0.96
C GLY A 41 18.62 21.96 0.26
N VAL A 42 18.72 21.16 1.33
CA VAL A 42 18.06 21.42 2.61
C VAL A 42 19.06 22.11 3.54
N SER A 43 18.78 23.33 3.99
CA SER A 43 19.69 24.06 4.90
C SER A 43 20.04 23.23 6.14
N SER A 44 21.34 23.06 6.41
CA SER A 44 21.84 22.39 7.63
C SER A 44 21.22 22.97 8.90
N LYS A 45 21.12 24.30 8.99
CA LYS A 45 20.51 24.99 10.13
C LYS A 45 19.04 24.62 10.31
N ASN A 46 18.27 24.60 9.21
CA ASN A 46 16.85 24.22 9.27
C ASN A 46 16.70 22.75 9.64
N PHE A 47 17.50 21.87 9.02
CA PHE A 47 17.51 20.44 9.34
C PHE A 47 17.77 20.19 10.83
N THR A 48 18.87 20.72 11.38
CA THR A 48 19.20 20.57 12.80
C THR A 48 18.13 21.17 13.71
N SER A 49 17.56 22.33 13.34
CA SER A 49 16.46 22.94 14.10
C SER A 49 15.22 22.05 14.14
N GLN A 50 14.86 21.40 13.02
CA GLN A 50 13.67 20.57 12.93
C GLN A 50 13.85 19.22 13.62
N VAL A 51 15.04 18.60 13.52
CA VAL A 51 15.35 17.35 14.24
C VAL A 51 15.29 17.55 15.75
N ASN A 52 15.72 18.71 16.24
CA ASN A 52 15.69 19.05 17.67
C ASN A 52 14.38 19.71 18.12
N ASN A 53 13.42 19.88 17.21
CA ASN A 53 12.17 20.55 17.54
C ASN A 53 11.27 19.64 18.39
N GLN A 54 11.08 20.02 19.66
CA GLN A 54 10.25 19.28 20.60
C GLN A 54 8.76 19.33 20.25
N GLU A 55 8.29 20.37 19.55
CA GLU A 55 6.90 20.46 19.08
C GLU A 55 6.64 19.48 17.93
N HIS A 56 7.63 19.25 17.08
CA HIS A 56 7.51 18.38 15.91
C HIS A 56 7.79 16.90 16.19
N MET A 57 8.01 16.52 17.47
CA MET A 57 8.00 15.15 18.01
C MET A 57 8.64 14.07 17.11
N VAL A 58 9.68 14.39 16.35
CA VAL A 58 10.31 13.48 15.38
C VAL A 58 10.76 12.17 16.03
N TYR A 59 11.24 12.26 17.27
CA TYR A 59 11.59 11.09 18.08
C TYR A 59 10.37 10.21 18.42
N GLU A 60 9.21 10.80 18.71
CA GLU A 60 7.99 10.04 18.97
C GLU A 60 7.46 9.38 17.70
N ASP A 61 7.49 10.08 16.56
CA ASP A 61 7.12 9.50 15.27
C ASP A 61 8.01 8.30 14.93
N ALA A 62 9.32 8.40 15.18
CA ALA A 62 10.24 7.28 15.01
C ALA A 62 9.92 6.11 15.96
N ARG A 63 9.59 6.39 17.23
CA ARG A 63 9.17 5.36 18.21
C ARG A 63 7.87 4.68 17.81
N VAL A 64 6.88 5.44 17.33
CA VAL A 64 5.60 4.91 16.83
C VAL A 64 5.83 4.03 15.60
N ALA A 65 6.63 4.50 14.64
CA ALA A 65 6.98 3.73 13.45
C ALA A 65 7.71 2.42 13.79
N TRP A 66 8.64 2.44 14.76
CA TRP A 66 9.33 1.24 15.23
C TRP A 66 8.36 0.24 15.88
N LYS A 67 7.49 0.70 16.80
CA LYS A 67 6.46 -0.14 17.43
C LYS A 67 5.51 -0.75 16.40
N TYR A 68 5.14 0.03 15.39
CA TYR A 68 4.28 -0.42 14.30
C TYR A 68 4.92 -1.56 13.48
N GLY A 69 6.25 -1.55 13.32
CA GLY A 69 6.98 -2.70 12.79
C GLY A 69 6.89 -3.92 13.71
N CYS A 70 7.17 -3.73 15.00
CA CYS A 70 7.17 -4.82 15.99
C CYS A 70 5.81 -5.54 16.10
N ILE A 71 4.69 -4.79 16.16
CA ILE A 71 3.35 -5.40 16.27
C ILE A 71 2.96 -6.20 15.01
N ARG A 72 3.69 -6.04 13.91
CA ARG A 72 3.52 -6.80 12.67
C ARG A 72 4.54 -7.92 12.49
N GLY A 73 5.25 -8.26 13.56
CA GLY A 73 6.20 -9.37 13.56
C GLY A 73 7.48 -9.09 12.77
N VAL A 74 7.79 -7.82 12.47
CA VAL A 74 9.05 -7.46 11.82
C VAL A 74 10.19 -7.70 12.81
N ALA A 75 11.05 -8.68 12.51
CA ALA A 75 12.17 -9.08 13.36
C ALA A 75 13.55 -8.63 12.82
N GLY A 76 13.59 -8.03 11.63
CA GLY A 76 14.82 -7.59 10.99
C GLY A 76 14.52 -6.71 9.78
N THR A 77 15.57 -6.23 9.12
CA THR A 77 15.44 -5.43 7.90
C THR A 77 16.41 -5.92 6.81
N PRO A 78 16.04 -5.82 5.53
CA PRO A 78 14.72 -5.40 5.05
C PRO A 78 13.63 -6.47 5.32
N TRP A 79 12.39 -6.03 5.50
CA TRP A 79 11.22 -6.88 5.67
C TRP A 79 10.06 -6.28 4.88
N TYR A 80 9.33 -7.11 4.14
CA TYR A 80 8.34 -6.64 3.17
C TYR A 80 6.96 -7.17 3.53
N LEU A 81 5.98 -6.27 3.54
CA LEU A 81 4.57 -6.57 3.76
C LEU A 81 3.78 -6.07 2.56
N LEU A 82 2.96 -6.92 1.94
CA LEU A 82 2.03 -6.54 0.89
C LEU A 82 0.61 -6.69 1.43
N ASN A 83 -0.13 -5.58 1.52
CA ASN A 83 -1.45 -5.52 2.19
C ASN A 83 -1.44 -6.11 3.62
N GLY A 84 -0.35 -5.90 4.36
CA GLY A 84 -0.18 -6.41 5.72
C GLY A 84 0.30 -7.86 5.82
N VAL A 85 0.45 -8.56 4.70
CA VAL A 85 0.92 -9.96 4.66
C VAL A 85 2.42 -10.00 4.35
N PRO A 86 3.25 -10.72 5.14
CA PRO A 86 4.67 -10.91 4.83
C PRO A 86 4.87 -11.56 3.46
N VAL A 87 5.76 -11.00 2.66
CA VAL A 87 6.18 -11.58 1.39
C VAL A 87 7.64 -12.03 1.48
N ASN A 88 7.92 -13.22 0.95
CA ASN A 88 9.28 -13.76 0.88
C ASN A 88 10.06 -13.08 -0.26
N ALA A 89 10.30 -11.79 -0.12
CA ALA A 89 11.06 -10.98 -1.06
C ALA A 89 12.50 -10.80 -0.58
N SER A 90 13.41 -10.61 -1.53
CA SER A 90 14.83 -10.35 -1.27
C SER A 90 15.16 -8.88 -1.56
N PRO A 91 16.12 -8.27 -0.84
CA PRO A 91 16.61 -6.92 -1.14
C PRO A 91 17.02 -6.69 -2.60
N ASN A 92 17.41 -7.74 -3.31
CA ASN A 92 17.86 -7.64 -4.70
C ASN A 92 16.73 -7.84 -5.72
N TRP A 93 15.47 -7.85 -5.29
CA TRP A 93 14.33 -7.96 -6.20
C TRP A 93 14.26 -6.79 -7.17
N THR A 94 14.15 -7.13 -8.45
CA THR A 94 13.93 -6.16 -9.52
C THR A 94 12.50 -5.62 -9.50
N VAL A 95 12.28 -4.48 -10.16
CA VAL A 95 10.93 -3.92 -10.36
C VAL A 95 9.99 -4.94 -11.03
N ALA A 96 10.49 -5.74 -11.96
CA ALA A 96 9.68 -6.76 -12.64
C ALA A 96 9.18 -7.85 -11.68
N GLN A 97 10.02 -8.29 -10.74
CA GLN A 97 9.63 -9.27 -9.71
C GLN A 97 8.59 -8.71 -8.75
N TRP A 98 8.74 -7.44 -8.35
CA TRP A 98 7.70 -6.74 -7.57
C TRP A 98 6.38 -6.62 -8.33
N LYS A 99 6.43 -6.23 -9.61
CA LYS A 99 5.24 -6.12 -10.46
C LYS A 99 4.52 -7.46 -10.60
N GLN A 100 5.25 -8.57 -10.75
CA GLN A 100 4.63 -9.89 -10.88
C GLN A 100 3.68 -10.21 -9.72
N ILE A 101 4.09 -9.93 -8.48
CA ILE A 101 3.24 -10.19 -7.31
C ILE A 101 2.15 -9.13 -7.14
N ILE A 102 2.47 -7.85 -7.31
CA ILE A 102 1.52 -6.74 -7.10
C ILE A 102 0.41 -6.79 -8.17
N ASP A 103 0.77 -6.95 -9.44
CA ASP A 103 -0.19 -6.98 -10.55
C ASP A 103 -1.15 -8.17 -10.42
N SER A 104 -0.70 -9.29 -9.86
CA SER A 104 -1.58 -10.44 -9.58
C SER A 104 -2.67 -10.11 -8.56
N LEU A 105 -2.35 -9.34 -7.52
CA LEU A 105 -3.31 -8.93 -6.49
C LEU A 105 -4.28 -7.88 -7.02
N LEU A 106 -3.81 -6.97 -7.87
CA LEU A 106 -4.66 -5.96 -8.50
C LEU A 106 -5.69 -6.60 -9.44
N LYS A 107 -5.33 -7.68 -10.15
CA LYS A 107 -6.27 -8.46 -10.97
C LYS A 107 -7.33 -9.18 -10.12
N GLN A 108 -6.94 -9.68 -8.94
CA GLN A 108 -7.88 -10.32 -8.00
C GLN A 108 -8.83 -9.29 -7.35
N GLN A 109 -8.33 -8.10 -7.04
CA GLN A 109 -9.13 -6.99 -6.50
C GLN A 109 -9.97 -6.28 -7.58
N GLY A 110 -9.64 -6.53 -8.85
CA GLY A 110 -10.42 -6.17 -10.04
C GLY A 110 -11.66 -7.04 -10.26
N VAL A 111 -12.03 -7.92 -9.33
CA VAL A 111 -13.39 -8.50 -9.28
C VAL A 111 -14.33 -7.52 -8.56
N PHE A 112 -14.44 -6.29 -9.07
CA PHE A 112 -15.78 -5.93 -9.50
C PHE A 112 -15.95 -6.72 -10.78
N VAL A 113 -16.74 -7.80 -10.70
CA VAL A 113 -17.38 -8.33 -11.90
C VAL A 113 -18.13 -7.12 -12.48
N LYS A 114 -17.48 -6.34 -13.35
CA LYS A 114 -18.15 -6.03 -14.58
C LYS A 114 -18.34 -7.41 -15.15
N GLU A 115 -19.48 -8.01 -14.80
CA GLU A 115 -20.10 -8.91 -15.74
C GLU A 115 -19.99 -8.09 -17.01
N THR A 116 -19.19 -8.57 -17.95
CA THR A 116 -19.62 -8.45 -19.32
C THR A 116 -21.06 -8.92 -19.25
N ILE A 117 -21.96 -7.96 -19.05
CA ILE A 117 -23.29 -7.95 -19.58
C ILE A 117 -23.00 -8.14 -21.06
N ASN A 118 -22.77 -9.39 -21.45
CA ASN A 118 -23.37 -9.88 -22.64
C ASN A 118 -24.79 -9.38 -22.50
N ASP A 119 -25.11 -8.43 -23.37
CA ASP A 119 -26.43 -7.99 -23.69
C ASP A 119 -27.30 -9.24 -23.89
N SER A 120 -27.77 -9.77 -22.77
CA SER A 120 -28.69 -10.90 -22.69
C SER A 120 -29.99 -10.27 -22.23
N SER A 121 -30.51 -9.41 -23.10
CA SER A 121 -31.92 -9.02 -23.13
C SER A 121 -32.87 -10.22 -23.29
N THR A 122 -32.33 -11.45 -23.29
CA THR A 122 -33.03 -12.72 -23.45
C THR A 122 -32.71 -13.68 -22.31
N CYS A 123 -33.72 -14.33 -21.76
CA CYS A 123 -33.55 -15.40 -20.79
C CYS A 123 -32.97 -16.66 -21.48
N PRO A 124 -32.00 -17.36 -20.86
CA PRO A 124 -31.54 -18.65 -21.38
C PRO A 124 -32.68 -19.68 -21.37
N ASN A 125 -32.63 -20.66 -22.28
CA ASN A 125 -33.46 -21.88 -22.23
C ASN A 125 -35.00 -21.71 -22.34
N HIS A 126 -35.52 -20.79 -23.16
CA HIS A 126 -36.97 -20.56 -23.36
C HIS A 126 -37.74 -20.16 -22.08
N GLU A 127 -37.04 -19.67 -21.06
CA GLU A 127 -37.65 -19.11 -19.86
C GLU A 127 -38.33 -17.77 -20.16
N LYS A 128 -39.41 -17.47 -19.42
CA LYS A 128 -40.17 -16.23 -19.62
C LYS A 128 -39.51 -15.08 -18.86
N LYS A 129 -39.20 -14.00 -19.56
CA LYS A 129 -38.71 -12.76 -18.94
C LYS A 129 -39.83 -12.09 -18.13
N CYS A 130 -39.54 -11.71 -16.88
CA CYS A 130 -40.42 -10.98 -15.97
C CYS A 130 -39.80 -9.63 -15.61
N ASP A 131 -40.33 -8.55 -16.20
CA ASP A 131 -39.95 -7.18 -15.87
C ASP A 131 -40.76 -6.69 -14.66
N TYR A 132 -40.32 -7.07 -13.45
CA TYR A 132 -41.08 -6.84 -12.22
C TYR A 132 -40.94 -5.42 -11.64
N LEU A 133 -39.89 -4.68 -12.03
CA LEU A 133 -39.65 -3.28 -11.63
C LEU A 133 -38.95 -2.50 -12.77
N PRO A 134 -39.03 -1.15 -12.78
CA PRO A 134 -38.33 -0.34 -13.76
C PRO A 134 -36.82 -0.64 -13.79
N GLY A 135 -36.33 -1.13 -14.94
CA GLY A 135 -34.93 -1.48 -15.14
C GLY A 135 -34.47 -2.78 -14.47
N LYS A 136 -35.39 -3.56 -13.87
CA LYS A 136 -35.08 -4.86 -13.27
C LYS A 136 -35.94 -5.95 -13.91
N PHE A 137 -35.28 -7.04 -14.28
CA PHE A 137 -35.95 -8.21 -14.81
C PHE A 137 -35.33 -9.48 -14.21
N GLU A 138 -36.09 -10.56 -14.24
CA GLU A 138 -35.62 -11.91 -13.95
C GLU A 138 -36.28 -12.93 -14.89
N CYS A 139 -35.81 -14.18 -14.90
CA CYS A 139 -36.27 -15.24 -15.79
C CYS A 139 -37.09 -16.27 -15.01
N CYS A 140 -38.37 -16.43 -15.39
CA CYS A 140 -39.28 -17.37 -14.75
C CYS A 140 -39.14 -18.77 -15.37
N THR A 141 -39.06 -19.76 -14.49
CA THR A 141 -39.03 -21.18 -14.83
C THR A 141 -40.45 -21.72 -15.11
N LYS A 142 -40.53 -22.96 -15.62
CA LYS A 142 -41.80 -23.58 -16.02
C LYS A 142 -42.70 -23.81 -14.80
N GLY A 143 -43.77 -23.03 -14.69
CA GLY A 143 -44.76 -23.11 -13.60
C GLY A 143 -44.89 -21.81 -12.82
N GLU A 144 -43.95 -20.87 -13.00
CA GLU A 144 -43.99 -19.58 -12.32
C GLU A 144 -44.79 -18.53 -13.11
N SER A 145 -45.48 -17.67 -12.36
CA SER A 145 -46.16 -16.47 -12.85
C SER A 145 -45.38 -15.21 -12.46
N CYS A 146 -45.33 -14.24 -13.37
CA CYS A 146 -44.70 -12.94 -13.11
C CYS A 146 -45.66 -12.02 -12.35
N ILE A 147 -45.30 -11.65 -11.12
CA ILE A 147 -46.09 -10.75 -10.27
C ILE A 147 -45.42 -9.36 -10.21
N PRO A 148 -46.13 -8.27 -10.59
CA PRO A 148 -45.59 -6.91 -10.51
C PRO A 148 -45.07 -6.56 -9.11
N ASN A 149 -43.92 -5.89 -9.03
CA ASN A 149 -43.21 -5.54 -7.79
C ASN A 149 -42.70 -6.72 -6.94
N VAL A 150 -42.91 -7.97 -7.36
CA VAL A 150 -42.58 -9.16 -6.56
C VAL A 150 -41.63 -10.11 -7.32
N GLY A 151 -41.87 -10.33 -8.60
CA GLY A 151 -41.11 -11.29 -9.42
C GLY A 151 -41.85 -12.59 -9.74
N CYS A 152 -41.11 -13.60 -10.21
CA CYS A 152 -41.58 -14.95 -10.55
C CYS A 152 -41.98 -15.73 -9.29
N ARG A 153 -43.20 -16.26 -9.25
CA ARG A 153 -43.71 -17.09 -8.14
C ARG A 153 -44.53 -18.27 -8.68
N CYS A 154 -44.41 -19.43 -8.04
CA CYS A 154 -45.24 -20.61 -8.31
C CYS A 154 -46.71 -20.39 -7.92
#